data_AF-A0A1I3ZKZ5-F1
#
_entry.id   AF-A0A1I3ZKZ5-F1
#
_cell.length_a   1.000
_cell.length_b   1.000
_cell.length_c   1.000
_cell.angle_alpha   90.00
_cell.angle_beta   90.00
_cell.angle_gamma   90.00
#
_symmetry.space_group_name_H-M   'P 1'
#
loop_
_entity.id
_entity.type
_entity.pdbx_description
1 polymer ?
#
loop_
_entity_poly.entity_id
_entity_poly.type
_entity_poly.pdbx_seq_one_letter_code
_entity_poly.pdbx_strand_id
1 'polypeptide(L)'
;MKRGPKAKAPAEKAAAGTLRPFRDAGKTEVLVPGDPPAMPDYLTAGAIDVWQEELGRVMAAGIAEIDSSLFARYCSLEALVREAFAEAGEPPPAAYLTVLRQYAELLGIAGRKSRVGKVGDDPIKNRNVFARNGARARS
;
A
#
# COMPACT_ATOMS: atom_id res chain seq x y z
N MET A 1 24.54 25.25 -8.32
CA MET A 1 23.63 24.48 -9.22
C MET A 1 22.31 24.23 -8.52
N LYS A 2 21.17 24.68 -9.07
CA LYS A 2 19.84 24.26 -8.59
C LYS A 2 19.52 22.92 -9.25
N ARG A 3 19.29 21.87 -8.46
CA ARG A 3 18.81 20.57 -8.98
C ARG A 3 17.40 20.77 -9.53
N GLY A 4 17.16 20.23 -10.73
CA GLY A 4 15.84 20.20 -11.33
C GLY A 4 14.87 19.28 -10.57
N PRO A 5 13.57 19.27 -10.94
CA PRO A 5 12.58 18.39 -10.35
C PRO A 5 12.99 16.91 -10.45
N LYS A 6 12.65 16.12 -9.42
CA LYS A 6 12.87 14.67 -9.43
C LYS A 6 12.11 14.03 -10.61
N ALA A 7 12.68 12.99 -11.19
CA ALA A 7 12.04 12.26 -12.27
C ALA A 7 10.78 11.54 -11.75
N LYS A 8 9.68 11.64 -12.50
CA LYS A 8 8.46 10.87 -12.28
C LYS A 8 8.65 9.41 -12.64
N ALA A 9 7.90 8.53 -11.98
CA ALA A 9 7.95 7.10 -12.21
C ALA A 9 7.44 6.73 -13.63
N PRO A 10 7.86 5.59 -14.19
CA PRO A 10 7.37 5.12 -15.48
C PRO A 10 5.84 4.97 -15.53
N ALA A 11 5.19 4.39 -14.51
CA ALA A 11 3.73 4.27 -14.46
C ALA A 11 3.03 5.63 -14.47
N GLU A 12 3.51 6.60 -13.68
CA GLU A 12 2.96 7.97 -13.67
C GLU A 12 3.04 8.63 -15.06
N LYS A 13 4.16 8.44 -15.77
CA LYS A 13 4.34 8.97 -17.12
C LYS A 13 3.46 8.26 -18.14
N ALA A 14 3.29 6.95 -18.01
CA ALA A 14 2.40 6.14 -18.85
C ALA A 14 0.95 6.59 -18.68
N ALA A 15 0.48 6.73 -17.44
CA ALA A 15 -0.85 7.23 -17.12
C ALA A 15 -1.09 8.65 -17.64
N ALA A 16 -0.08 9.52 -17.58
CA ALA A 16 -0.13 10.87 -18.12
C ALA A 16 0.08 10.97 -19.65
N GLY A 17 0.34 9.86 -20.35
CA GLY A 17 0.65 9.85 -21.80
C GLY A 17 1.95 10.55 -22.19
N THR A 18 2.88 10.73 -21.23
CA THR A 18 4.15 11.45 -21.42
C THR A 18 5.39 10.55 -21.45
N LEU A 19 5.18 9.23 -21.49
CA LEU A 19 6.26 8.24 -21.56
C LEU A 19 7.03 8.39 -22.89
N ARG A 20 8.36 8.54 -22.82
CA ARG A 20 9.20 8.70 -24.00
C ARG A 20 10.05 7.44 -24.23
N PRO A 21 9.80 6.65 -25.30
CA PRO A 21 10.50 5.39 -25.52
C PRO A 21 12.02 5.53 -25.48
N PHE A 22 12.60 6.48 -26.20
CA PHE A 22 14.06 6.68 -26.27
C PHE A 22 14.73 7.12 -24.94
N ARG A 23 13.95 7.64 -23.98
CA ARG A 23 14.48 8.23 -22.73
C ARG A 23 14.11 7.43 -21.49
N ASP A 24 13.02 6.68 -21.56
CA ASP A 24 12.46 5.91 -20.45
C ASP A 24 12.50 4.39 -20.71
N ALA A 25 12.80 3.92 -21.93
CA ALA A 25 13.09 2.50 -22.19
C ALA A 25 14.33 2.07 -21.40
N GLY A 26 14.15 1.13 -20.48
CA GLY A 26 15.18 0.65 -19.55
C GLY A 26 15.04 1.14 -18.11
N LYS A 27 14.07 2.02 -17.81
CA LYS A 27 13.72 2.35 -16.42
C LYS A 27 12.62 1.42 -15.94
N THR A 28 12.95 0.53 -15.03
CA THR A 28 11.99 -0.32 -14.33
C THR A 28 11.54 0.35 -13.04
N GLU A 29 10.23 0.30 -12.81
CA GLU A 29 9.66 0.67 -11.53
C GLU A 29 9.83 -0.51 -10.59
N VAL A 30 10.46 -0.28 -9.43
CA VAL A 30 10.74 -1.34 -8.45
C VAL A 30 9.47 -1.69 -7.65
N LEU A 31 8.54 -0.75 -7.53
CA LEU A 31 7.26 -0.87 -6.85
C LEU A 31 6.19 -0.21 -7.71
N VAL A 32 5.26 -0.98 -8.24
CA VAL A 32 4.10 -0.44 -8.98
C VAL A 32 2.99 -0.14 -7.98
N PRO A 33 2.44 1.09 -7.96
CA PRO A 33 1.35 1.41 -7.06
C PRO A 33 0.13 0.50 -7.26
N GLY A 34 -0.30 -0.14 -6.16
CA GLY A 34 -1.47 -1.04 -6.17
C GLY A 34 -1.16 -2.52 -6.44
N ASP A 35 0.09 -2.89 -6.72
CA ASP A 35 0.48 -4.30 -6.74
C ASP A 35 0.66 -4.85 -5.32
N PRO A 36 0.32 -6.13 -5.08
CA PRO A 36 0.63 -6.79 -3.81
C PRO A 36 2.13 -6.76 -3.51
N PRO A 37 2.55 -6.51 -2.25
CA PRO A 37 3.95 -6.68 -1.88
C PRO A 37 4.41 -8.11 -2.21
N ALA A 38 5.66 -8.23 -2.69
CA ALA A 38 6.26 -9.53 -2.92
C ALA A 38 6.60 -10.21 -1.59
N MET A 39 6.16 -11.45 -1.41
CA MET A 39 6.46 -12.23 -0.20
C MET A 39 7.95 -12.61 -0.17
N PRO A 40 8.68 -12.29 0.91
CA PRO A 40 10.06 -12.74 1.06
C PRO A 40 10.14 -14.25 1.36
N ASP A 41 11.23 -14.87 0.92
CA ASP A 41 11.53 -16.30 1.09
C ASP A 41 11.91 -16.70 2.52
N TYR A 42 12.28 -15.74 3.36
CA TYR A 42 12.70 -15.97 4.75
C TYR A 42 11.55 -16.12 5.75
N LEU A 43 10.28 -16.05 5.31
CA LEU A 43 9.14 -16.17 6.23
C LEU A 43 8.99 -17.61 6.74
N THR A 44 8.68 -17.75 8.03
CA THR A 44 8.27 -19.03 8.64
C THR A 44 6.88 -19.42 8.17
N ALA A 45 6.49 -20.70 8.31
CA ALA A 45 5.16 -21.17 7.93
C ALA A 45 4.02 -20.35 8.59
N GLY A 46 4.10 -20.11 9.90
CA GLY A 46 3.11 -19.29 10.60
C GLY A 46 3.08 -17.83 10.12
N ALA A 47 4.23 -17.26 9.73
CA ALA A 47 4.27 -15.91 9.16
C ALA A 47 3.70 -15.87 7.74
N ILE A 48 3.86 -16.93 6.96
CA ILE A 48 3.23 -17.08 5.64
C ILE A 48 1.70 -17.11 5.80
N ASP A 49 1.18 -17.85 6.77
CA ASP A 49 -0.26 -17.90 7.03
C ASP A 49 -0.81 -16.50 7.37
N VAL A 50 -0.14 -15.78 8.28
CA VAL A 50 -0.52 -14.39 8.60
C VAL A 50 -0.45 -13.47 7.37
N TRP A 51 0.58 -13.64 6.53
CA TRP A 51 0.70 -12.87 5.29
C TRP A 51 -0.52 -13.06 4.41
N GLN A 52 -0.90 -14.31 4.15
CA GLN A 52 -2.05 -14.62 3.29
C GLN A 52 -3.36 -14.07 3.86
N GLU A 53 -3.55 -14.15 5.18
CA GLU A 53 -4.75 -13.64 5.85
C GLU A 53 -4.87 -12.11 5.83
N GLU A 54 -3.77 -11.40 6.03
CA GLU A 54 -3.77 -9.94 6.23
C GLU A 54 -3.54 -9.17 4.92
N LEU A 55 -2.99 -9.81 3.88
CA LEU A 55 -2.68 -9.18 2.59
C LEU A 55 -3.88 -8.42 2.02
N GLY A 56 -5.06 -9.04 2.03
CA GLY A 56 -6.28 -8.39 1.52
C GLY A 56 -6.64 -7.10 2.25
N ARG A 57 -6.42 -7.04 3.57
CA ARG A 57 -6.69 -5.83 4.38
C ARG A 57 -5.65 -4.74 4.12
N VAL A 58 -4.38 -5.13 4.00
CA VAL A 58 -3.30 -4.19 3.68
C VAL A 58 -3.51 -3.57 2.30
N MET A 59 -3.91 -4.37 1.30
CA MET A 59 -4.25 -3.87 -0.04
C MET A 59 -5.46 -2.94 -0.01
N ALA A 60 -6.49 -3.27 0.77
CA ALA A 60 -7.70 -2.45 0.89
C ALA A 60 -7.47 -1.11 1.64
N ALA A 61 -6.40 -0.99 2.44
CA ALA A 61 -6.07 0.23 3.16
C ALA A 61 -5.71 1.40 2.21
N GLY A 62 -5.42 1.12 0.94
CA GLY A 62 -5.16 2.12 -0.08
C GLY A 62 -3.83 2.84 0.08
N ILE A 63 -2.87 2.20 0.76
CA ILE A 63 -1.47 2.63 0.76
C ILE A 63 -0.91 2.33 -0.63
N ALA A 64 -0.44 3.37 -1.31
CA ALA A 64 0.00 3.27 -2.70
C ALA A 64 1.20 2.33 -2.87
N GLU A 65 2.16 2.39 -1.95
CA GLU A 65 3.37 1.56 -1.97
C GLU A 65 3.52 0.88 -0.61
N ILE A 66 3.40 -0.45 -0.60
CA ILE A 66 3.57 -1.26 0.61
C ILE A 66 4.99 -1.82 0.62
N ASP A 67 5.77 -1.46 1.64
CA ASP A 67 7.09 -2.06 1.88
C ASP A 67 6.92 -3.53 2.29
N SER A 68 7.35 -4.45 1.42
CA SER A 68 7.30 -5.89 1.66
C SER A 68 8.09 -6.31 2.91
N SER A 69 9.17 -5.60 3.24
CA SER A 69 9.96 -5.88 4.44
C SER A 69 9.24 -5.42 5.70
N LEU A 70 8.48 -4.32 5.64
CA LEU A 70 7.62 -3.91 6.77
C LEU A 70 6.49 -4.93 6.98
N PHE A 71 5.82 -5.35 5.91
CA PHE A 71 4.73 -6.32 6.02
C PHE A 71 5.25 -7.69 6.50
N ALA A 72 6.42 -8.12 6.03
CA ALA A 72 7.08 -9.34 6.51
C ALA A 72 7.37 -9.29 8.02
N ARG A 73 7.93 -8.17 8.52
CA ARG A 73 8.19 -7.97 9.95
C ARG A 73 6.91 -8.00 10.78
N TYR A 74 5.83 -7.42 10.27
CA TYR A 74 4.51 -7.51 10.90
C TYR A 74 4.03 -8.97 10.98
N CYS A 75 4.06 -9.70 9.86
CA CYS A 75 3.59 -11.08 9.81
C CYS A 75 4.39 -12.01 10.73
N SER A 76 5.72 -11.87 10.76
CA SER A 76 6.58 -12.65 11.64
C SER A 76 6.30 -12.39 13.12
N LEU A 77 6.11 -11.12 13.51
CA LEU A 77 5.84 -10.79 14.91
C LEU A 77 4.42 -11.20 15.34
N GLU A 78 3.44 -11.07 14.45
CA GLU A 78 2.06 -11.46 14.67
C GLU A 78 1.95 -12.99 14.84
N ALA A 79 2.67 -13.77 14.03
CA ALA A 79 2.74 -15.22 14.18
C ALA A 79 3.24 -15.65 15.57
N LEU A 80 4.33 -15.03 16.05
CA LEU A 80 4.86 -15.29 17.39
C LEU A 80 3.86 -14.92 18.50
N VAL A 81 3.13 -13.81 18.33
CA VAL A 81 2.12 -13.38 19.29
C VAL A 81 0.92 -14.34 19.30
N ARG A 82 0.47 -14.82 18.13
CA ARG A 82 -0.60 -15.82 18.02
C ARG A 82 -0.19 -17.16 18.65
N GLU A 83 1.05 -17.58 18.44
CA GLU A 83 1.62 -18.77 19.08
C GLU A 83 1.63 -18.63 20.60
N ALA A 84 2.11 -17.51 21.13
CA ALA A 84 2.08 -17.23 22.57
C ALA A 84 0.66 -17.19 23.16
N PHE A 85 -0.34 -16.72 22.40
CA PHE A 85 -1.74 -16.80 22.83
C PHE A 85 -2.32 -18.22 22.81
N ALA A 86 -1.83 -19.07 21.90
CA ALA A 86 -2.27 -20.46 21.77
C ALA A 86 -1.62 -21.37 22.83
N GLU A 87 -0.36 -21.11 23.17
CA GLU A 87 0.34 -21.78 24.27
C GLU A 87 -0.21 -21.26 25.60
N ALA A 88 -1.14 -22.01 26.20
CA ALA A 88 -1.71 -21.68 27.49
C ALA A 88 -0.63 -21.67 28.58
N GLY A 89 -0.07 -20.50 28.88
CA GLY A 89 0.99 -20.37 29.88
C GLY A 89 1.38 -18.95 30.20
N GLU A 90 1.75 -18.15 29.19
CA GLU A 90 2.23 -16.78 29.40
C GLU A 90 1.73 -15.82 28.32
N PRO A 91 1.31 -14.59 28.68
CA PRO A 91 0.90 -13.61 27.70
C PRO A 91 2.11 -13.14 26.86
N PRO A 92 1.90 -12.78 25.58
CA PRO A 92 2.95 -12.24 24.74
C PRO A 92 3.56 -10.97 25.37
N PRO A 93 4.86 -10.72 25.16
CA PRO A 93 5.51 -9.52 25.67
C PRO A 93 4.79 -8.24 25.25
N ALA A 94 4.49 -7.35 26.21
CA ALA A 94 3.77 -6.11 25.95
C ALA A 94 4.47 -5.20 24.92
N ALA A 95 5.81 -5.29 24.83
CA ALA A 95 6.60 -4.62 23.80
C ALA A 95 6.23 -5.09 22.39
N TYR A 96 5.98 -6.39 22.19
CA TYR A 96 5.60 -6.94 20.90
C TYR A 96 4.22 -6.46 20.48
N LEU A 97 3.26 -6.41 21.42
CA LEU A 97 1.93 -5.86 21.17
C LEU A 97 2.00 -4.37 20.76
N THR A 98 2.90 -3.61 21.37
CA THR A 98 3.11 -2.20 21.04
C THR A 98 3.73 -2.02 19.65
N VAL A 99 4.72 -2.83 19.30
CA VAL A 99 5.34 -2.79 17.96
C VAL A 99 4.36 -3.26 16.88
N LEU A 100 3.58 -4.30 17.14
CA LEU A 100 2.51 -4.75 16.24
C LEU A 100 1.49 -3.65 15.96
N ARG A 101 1.08 -2.92 17.01
CA ARG A 101 0.20 -1.76 16.86
C ARG A 101 0.81 -0.72 15.91
N GLN A 102 2.10 -0.39 16.09
CA GLN A 102 2.79 0.60 15.26
C GLN A 102 2.89 0.14 13.80
N TYR A 103 3.26 -1.13 13.56
CA TYR A 103 3.30 -1.69 12.21
C TYR A 103 1.92 -1.72 11.55
N ALA A 104 0.89 -2.14 12.28
CA ALA A 104 -0.49 -2.15 11.79
C ALA A 104 -0.98 -0.73 11.44
N GLU A 105 -0.57 0.30 12.18
CA GLU A 105 -0.87 1.71 11.88
C GLU A 105 -0.12 2.20 10.64
N LEU A 106 1.15 1.83 10.46
CA LEU A 106 1.94 2.13 9.26
C LEU A 106 1.39 1.44 8.01
N LEU A 107 0.88 0.22 8.16
CA LEU A 107 0.20 -0.55 7.12
C LEU A 107 -1.25 -0.11 6.90
N GLY A 108 -1.76 0.85 7.68
CA GLY A 108 -3.11 1.40 7.52
C GLY A 108 -4.23 0.46 7.93
N ILE A 109 -3.92 -0.70 8.50
CA ILE A 109 -4.88 -1.70 8.97
C ILE A 109 -5.29 -1.50 10.44
N ALA A 110 -4.66 -0.56 11.15
CA ALA A 110 -5.07 -0.11 12.47
C ALA A 110 -5.29 1.41 12.57
N GLY A 111 -5.85 1.85 13.70
CA GLY A 111 -6.08 3.26 14.02
C GLY A 111 -7.40 3.84 13.50
N ARG A 112 -7.53 5.18 13.52
CA ARG A 112 -8.76 5.86 13.08
C ARG A 112 -8.98 5.79 11.57
N LYS A 113 -7.89 5.79 10.79
CA LYS A 113 -7.94 5.74 9.32
C LYS A 113 -8.39 4.37 8.80
N SER A 114 -8.04 3.26 9.47
CA SER A 114 -8.51 1.92 9.08
C SER A 114 -10.03 1.74 9.24
N ARG A 115 -10.68 2.60 10.04
CA ARG A 115 -12.14 2.59 10.26
C ARG A 115 -12.92 3.43 9.26
N VAL A 116 -12.24 4.24 8.45
CA VAL A 116 -12.86 5.07 7.43
C VAL A 116 -12.67 4.36 6.10
N GLY A 117 -13.63 3.52 5.72
CA GLY A 117 -13.65 2.91 4.40
C GLY A 117 -13.60 3.99 3.32
N LYS A 118 -12.73 3.81 2.33
CA LYS A 118 -12.78 4.60 1.11
C LYS A 118 -14.09 4.22 0.42
N VAL A 119 -15.13 5.04 0.59
CA VAL A 119 -16.33 4.95 -0.26
C VAL A 119 -15.79 4.96 -1.69
N GLY A 120 -16.05 3.87 -2.42
CA GLY A 120 -15.41 3.57 -3.70
C GLY A 120 -15.41 4.77 -4.64
N ASP A 121 -14.47 4.77 -5.58
CA ASP A 121 -14.46 5.70 -6.70
C ASP A 121 -15.79 5.61 -7.44
N ASP A 122 -16.77 6.37 -6.97
CA ASP A 122 -18.01 6.63 -7.66
C ASP A 122 -17.57 7.32 -8.95
N PRO A 123 -17.74 6.72 -10.13
CA PRO A 123 -17.27 7.30 -11.39
C PRO A 123 -17.95 8.65 -11.71
N ILE A 124 -18.92 9.04 -10.89
CA ILE A 124 -19.70 10.26 -10.96
C ILE A 124 -18.99 11.44 -10.27
N LYS A 125 -18.10 11.19 -9.28
CA LYS A 125 -17.68 12.25 -8.33
C LYS A 125 -16.65 13.26 -8.86
N ASN A 126 -16.08 13.02 -10.04
CA ASN A 126 -15.11 13.92 -10.68
C ASN A 126 -15.61 14.57 -11.98
N ARG A 127 -16.93 14.67 -12.21
CA ARG A 127 -17.44 15.56 -13.25
C ARG A 127 -17.37 17.01 -12.78
N ASN A 128 -16.32 17.72 -13.18
CA ASN A 128 -16.23 19.17 -13.11
C ASN A 128 -17.56 19.78 -13.59
N VAL A 129 -18.29 20.43 -12.68
CA VAL A 129 -19.65 20.96 -12.93
C VAL A 129 -19.64 22.01 -14.04
N PHE A 130 -18.49 22.65 -14.28
CA PHE A 130 -18.29 23.67 -15.30
C PHE A 130 -17.88 23.12 -16.67
N ALA A 131 -17.61 21.81 -16.81
CA ALA A 131 -17.19 21.22 -18.09
C ALA A 131 -18.28 21.33 -19.19
N ARG A 132 -19.55 21.54 -18.82
CA ARG A 132 -20.66 21.73 -19.78
C ARG A 132 -20.71 23.12 -20.42
N ASN A 133 -20.06 24.13 -19.83
CA ASN A 133 -20.22 25.53 -20.28
C ASN A 133 -19.24 25.95 -21.38
N GLY A 134 -18.27 25.11 -21.75
CA GLY A 134 -17.22 25.46 -22.71
C GLY A 134 -17.56 25.23 -24.20
N ALA A 135 -18.66 24.53 -24.51
CA ALA A 135 -18.98 24.10 -25.87
C ALA A 135 -20.10 24.94 -26.54
N ARG A 136 -20.07 26.27 -26.38
CA ARG A 136 -20.86 27.14 -27.27
C ARG A 136 -20.08 27.33 -28.57
N ALA A 137 -20.52 26.67 -29.63
CA ALA A 137 -20.08 26.95 -30.99
C ALA A 137 -20.28 28.45 -31.25
N ARG A 138 -19.21 29.16 -31.64
CA ARG A 138 -19.32 30.52 -32.15
C ARG A 138 -19.93 30.40 -33.55
N SER A 139 -21.20 30.80 -33.69
CA SER A 139 -21.80 31.18 -34.98
C SER A 139 -21.22 32.51 -35.43
#